data_AF-A0ABD5W059-F1
#
_entry.id   AF-A0ABD5W059-F1
#
_cell.length_a   1.000
_cell.length_b   1.000
_cell.length_c   1.000
_cell.angle_alpha   90.00
_cell.angle_beta   90.00
_cell.angle_gamma   90.00
#
_symmetry.space_group_name_H-M   'P 1'
#
loop_
_entity.id
_entity.type
_entity.pdbx_description
1 polymer ?
#
loop_
_entity_poly.entity_id
_entity_poly.type
_entity_poly.pdbx_seq_one_letter_code
_entity_poly.pdbx_strand_id
1 'polypeptide(L)'
;MKARTAGILSFLAVFAVVVAGGAVVGLSMDQDTAPGAAPEHVELDNPQYDADRLTSESSPGTADIQLDSDAFESHVVVHMGGSATKRTITPLLNALVRDGHNVTVISDGFGSQPGGPVGFSEGAVNQRTTQVGGSQSELSSALETAHGLISIGVNSYSDEDLNAIGSFVESGGRMVATVEPSQEFALGEGLSEVYGELDAYTEPGYVYNLEENDLNYQRIFAQSGGDSMLTAGVDRVVLDSATPVQASTVDERLVPIDGTELSVTRAETEKPVLVRNGDVALIGDTQFMTPENTQRADNDVFVGNIAEFLVEADRTFDNAQEGT
;
A
#
# COMPACT_ATOMS: atom_id res chain seq x y z
N MET A 1 -22.07 -17.43 -56.45
CA MET A 1 -22.37 -18.68 -55.69
C MET A 1 -21.17 -19.65 -55.56
N LYS A 2 -19.92 -19.27 -55.94
CA LYS A 2 -18.73 -20.14 -55.80
C LYS A 2 -17.83 -19.83 -54.59
N ALA A 3 -18.00 -18.69 -53.92
CA ALA A 3 -17.13 -18.27 -52.81
C ALA A 3 -17.51 -18.81 -51.42
N ARG A 4 -18.78 -19.20 -51.19
CA ARG A 4 -19.23 -19.72 -49.88
C ARG A 4 -18.84 -21.19 -49.63
N THR A 5 -18.56 -21.95 -50.68
CA THR A 5 -18.18 -23.37 -50.58
C THR A 5 -16.68 -23.55 -50.26
N ALA A 6 -15.83 -22.61 -50.68
CA ALA A 6 -14.39 -22.66 -50.43
C ALA A 6 -14.01 -22.39 -48.95
N GLY A 7 -14.76 -21.52 -48.26
CA GLY A 7 -14.54 -21.23 -46.84
C GLY A 7 -14.91 -22.39 -45.92
N ILE A 8 -15.98 -23.13 -46.24
CA ILE A 8 -16.46 -24.27 -45.43
C ILE A 8 -15.51 -25.47 -45.56
N LEU A 9 -14.96 -25.71 -46.76
CA LEU A 9 -13.97 -26.78 -46.99
C LEU A 9 -12.63 -26.48 -46.28
N SER A 10 -12.22 -25.21 -46.22
CA SER A 10 -10.99 -24.82 -45.52
C SER A 10 -11.15 -24.92 -44.00
N PHE A 11 -12.32 -24.56 -43.46
CA PHE A 11 -12.61 -24.72 -42.03
C PHE A 11 -12.62 -26.20 -41.61
N LEU A 12 -13.24 -27.08 -42.41
CA LEU A 12 -13.27 -28.52 -42.11
C LEU A 12 -11.89 -29.17 -42.20
N ALA A 13 -11.02 -28.73 -43.13
CA ALA A 13 -9.66 -29.24 -43.23
C ALA A 13 -8.80 -28.82 -42.01
N VAL A 14 -8.89 -27.56 -41.58
CA VAL A 14 -8.17 -27.08 -40.39
C VAL A 14 -8.72 -27.74 -39.12
N PHE A 15 -10.04 -27.88 -39.00
CA PHE A 15 -10.67 -28.59 -37.89
C PHE A 15 -10.23 -30.06 -37.82
N ALA A 16 -10.17 -30.76 -38.95
CA ALA A 16 -9.70 -32.14 -39.00
C ALA A 16 -8.21 -32.27 -38.63
N VAL A 17 -7.36 -31.30 -38.97
CA VAL A 17 -5.93 -31.31 -38.59
C VAL A 17 -5.75 -31.00 -37.10
N VAL A 18 -6.53 -30.09 -36.52
CA VAL A 18 -6.49 -29.80 -35.07
C VAL A 18 -7.03 -30.99 -34.26
N VAL A 19 -8.09 -31.64 -34.73
CA VAL A 19 -8.65 -32.84 -34.09
C VAL A 19 -7.73 -34.05 -34.25
N ALA A 20 -7.05 -34.20 -35.39
CA ALA A 20 -6.07 -35.28 -35.61
C ALA A 20 -4.74 -35.03 -34.86
N GLY A 21 -4.31 -33.77 -34.71
CA GLY A 21 -3.10 -33.40 -33.98
C GLY A 21 -3.22 -33.60 -32.47
N GLY A 22 -4.42 -33.46 -31.92
CA GLY A 22 -4.69 -33.74 -30.50
C GLY A 22 -4.76 -35.23 -30.12
N ALA A 23 -4.76 -36.14 -31.10
CA ALA A 23 -5.06 -37.56 -30.88
C ALA A 23 -3.84 -38.50 -30.91
N VAL A 24 -2.60 -38.01 -31.10
CA VAL A 24 -1.45 -38.88 -31.40
C VAL A 24 -0.73 -39.44 -30.15
N VAL A 25 -1.04 -38.99 -28.92
CA VAL A 25 -0.28 -39.45 -27.73
C VAL A 25 -0.93 -40.65 -27.01
N GLY A 26 -2.11 -41.14 -27.42
CA GLY A 26 -2.90 -42.05 -26.58
C GLY A 26 -3.26 -43.43 -27.13
N LEU A 27 -2.63 -43.96 -28.18
CA LEU A 27 -3.07 -45.24 -28.78
C LEU A 27 -1.99 -46.33 -28.75
N SER A 28 -1.73 -46.84 -27.55
CA SER A 28 -1.35 -48.23 -27.36
C SER A 28 -2.16 -48.79 -26.17
N MET A 29 -3.42 -49.14 -26.41
CA MET A 29 -4.22 -49.88 -25.44
C MET A 29 -4.80 -51.15 -26.05
N ASP A 30 -4.41 -52.22 -25.36
CA ASP A 30 -4.84 -53.59 -25.41
C ASP A 30 -6.38 -53.69 -25.31
N GLN A 31 -6.97 -54.62 -26.06
CA GLN A 31 -8.42 -54.81 -26.14
C GLN A 31 -8.91 -55.66 -24.97
N ASP A 32 -9.01 -55.12 -23.76
CA ASP A 32 -9.71 -55.78 -22.65
C ASP A 32 -10.06 -54.80 -21.51
N THR A 33 -11.03 -53.89 -21.72
CA THR A 33 -11.60 -53.12 -20.60
C THR A 33 -13.11 -52.93 -20.73
N ALA A 34 -13.83 -53.30 -19.67
CA ALA A 34 -15.28 -53.29 -19.54
C ALA A 34 -15.90 -51.88 -19.67
N PRO A 35 -17.18 -51.77 -20.11
CA PRO A 35 -17.85 -50.48 -20.28
C PRO A 35 -18.24 -49.92 -18.90
N GLY A 36 -17.50 -48.92 -18.43
CA GLY A 36 -17.79 -48.24 -17.17
C GLY A 36 -16.62 -47.55 -16.48
N ALA A 37 -15.38 -47.67 -16.98
CA ALA A 37 -14.27 -46.89 -16.44
C ALA A 37 -14.43 -45.42 -16.83
N ALA A 38 -14.75 -44.57 -15.86
CA ALA A 38 -14.52 -43.14 -16.00
C ALA A 38 -13.04 -42.94 -16.41
N PRO A 39 -12.74 -42.02 -17.34
CA PRO A 39 -11.34 -41.73 -17.67
C PRO A 39 -10.61 -41.42 -16.36
N GLU A 40 -9.47 -42.07 -16.14
CA GLU A 40 -8.61 -41.77 -14.99
C GLU A 40 -8.43 -40.25 -14.96
N HIS A 41 -8.84 -39.63 -13.86
CA HIS A 41 -8.62 -38.21 -13.65
C HIS A 41 -7.12 -38.00 -13.79
N VAL A 42 -6.70 -37.22 -14.79
CA VAL A 42 -5.35 -36.67 -14.79
C VAL A 42 -5.32 -35.80 -13.54
N GLU A 43 -4.66 -36.28 -12.49
CA GLU A 43 -4.29 -35.44 -11.35
C GLU A 43 -3.38 -34.36 -11.93
N LEU A 44 -3.98 -33.20 -12.24
CA LEU A 44 -3.26 -31.98 -12.51
C LEU A 44 -2.61 -31.61 -11.18
N ASP A 45 -1.39 -32.09 -11.00
CA ASP A 45 -0.53 -31.71 -9.88
C ASP A 45 -0.14 -30.25 -10.11
N ASN A 46 -1.00 -29.34 -9.66
CA ASN A 46 -0.72 -27.93 -9.65
C ASN A 46 -0.08 -27.62 -8.30
N PRO A 47 1.23 -27.34 -8.25
CA PRO A 47 1.91 -27.07 -6.99
C PRO A 47 1.32 -25.85 -6.25
N GLN A 48 0.53 -24.99 -6.91
CA GLN A 48 -0.22 -23.90 -6.26
C GLN A 48 -1.43 -24.36 -5.43
N TYR A 49 -1.88 -25.61 -5.58
CA TYR A 49 -2.98 -26.21 -4.78
C TYR A 49 -2.47 -27.25 -3.78
N ASP A 50 -1.16 -27.34 -3.58
CA ASP A 50 -0.57 -28.23 -2.59
C ASP A 50 -0.87 -27.70 -1.19
N ALA A 51 -1.79 -28.37 -0.50
CA ALA A 51 -2.22 -28.02 0.86
C ALA A 51 -1.09 -28.19 1.89
N ASP A 52 -0.09 -29.03 1.61
CA ASP A 52 1.04 -29.26 2.50
C ASP A 52 2.07 -28.11 2.43
N ARG A 53 2.01 -27.26 1.38
CA ARG A 53 2.75 -25.98 1.32
C ARG A 53 2.14 -24.87 2.17
N LEU A 54 0.91 -25.05 2.65
CA LEU A 54 0.26 -24.10 3.56
C LEU A 54 0.75 -24.29 4.99
N THR A 55 2.06 -24.09 5.24
CA THR A 55 2.55 -23.82 6.60
C THR A 55 2.20 -22.39 6.95
N SER A 56 0.93 -22.19 7.27
CA SER A 56 0.36 -20.87 7.52
C SER A 56 0.26 -20.65 9.02
N GLU A 57 1.07 -19.75 9.57
CA GLU A 57 0.73 -19.16 10.87
C GLU A 57 -0.54 -18.33 10.68
N SER A 58 -1.69 -18.96 10.98
CA SER A 58 -3.00 -18.35 10.82
C SER A 58 -3.33 -17.37 11.94
N SER A 59 -2.54 -17.36 13.02
CA SER A 59 -2.69 -16.37 14.08
C SER A 59 -1.97 -15.11 13.63
N PRO A 60 -2.68 -13.99 13.48
CA PRO A 60 -2.03 -12.75 13.10
C PRO A 60 -1.02 -12.29 14.16
N GLY A 61 -0.95 -12.86 15.37
CA GLY A 61 -0.08 -12.39 16.45
C GLY A 61 -0.79 -11.38 17.35
N THR A 62 -0.03 -10.60 18.11
CA THR A 62 -0.49 -9.43 18.86
C THR A 62 0.41 -8.26 18.49
N ALA A 63 -0.17 -7.12 18.11
CA ALA A 63 0.58 -5.91 17.80
C ALA A 63 0.76 -5.06 19.06
N ASP A 64 1.99 -4.59 19.31
CA ASP A 64 2.27 -3.56 20.32
C ASP A 64 3.09 -2.43 19.70
N ILE A 65 2.40 -1.37 19.28
CA ILE A 65 3.05 -0.22 18.65
C ILE A 65 3.64 0.68 19.74
N GLN A 66 4.97 0.71 19.79
CA GLN A 66 5.76 1.54 20.68
C GLN A 66 6.44 2.66 19.89
N LEU A 67 6.60 3.81 20.53
CA LEU A 67 7.43 4.92 20.04
C LEU A 67 8.58 5.03 21.03
N ASP A 68 9.82 5.13 20.54
CA ASP A 68 11.01 5.37 21.36
C ASP A 68 11.54 6.78 21.08
N SER A 69 10.67 7.78 21.26
CA SER A 69 11.02 9.18 21.03
C SER A 69 11.10 9.98 22.32
N ASP A 70 12.06 10.89 22.38
CA ASP A 70 12.11 11.94 23.40
C ASP A 70 11.24 13.16 23.05
N ALA A 71 10.65 13.19 21.84
CA ALA A 71 9.74 14.26 21.42
C ALA A 71 8.46 14.24 22.25
N PHE A 72 7.92 15.42 22.57
CA PHE A 72 6.66 15.53 23.32
C PHE A 72 5.77 16.61 22.70
N GLU A 73 4.46 16.39 22.73
CA GLU A 73 3.44 17.32 22.23
C GLU A 73 3.53 17.68 20.73
N SER A 74 4.37 17.00 19.95
CA SER A 74 4.43 17.15 18.49
C SER A 74 3.04 17.03 17.86
N HIS A 75 2.80 17.82 16.81
CA HIS A 75 1.53 17.83 16.09
C HIS A 75 1.67 17.07 14.77
N VAL A 76 0.95 15.95 14.61
CA VAL A 76 0.95 15.16 13.38
C VAL A 76 -0.36 15.39 12.61
N VAL A 77 -0.26 15.66 11.32
CA VAL A 77 -1.41 15.78 10.41
C VAL A 77 -1.55 14.48 9.63
N VAL A 78 -2.75 13.92 9.63
CA VAL A 78 -3.12 12.73 8.86
C VAL A 78 -4.08 13.17 7.77
N HIS A 79 -3.64 13.15 6.52
CA HIS A 79 -4.48 13.48 5.37
C HIS A 79 -4.91 12.21 4.64
N MET A 80 -6.22 11.97 4.61
CA MET A 80 -6.82 10.75 4.08
C MET A 80 -7.58 11.00 2.78
N GLY A 81 -7.26 10.22 1.75
CA GLY A 81 -8.05 10.15 0.54
C GLY A 81 -9.27 9.25 0.67
N GLY A 82 -10.11 9.22 -0.36
CA GLY A 82 -11.45 8.62 -0.31
C GLY A 82 -11.52 7.10 -0.11
N SER A 83 -10.45 6.34 -0.35
CA SER A 83 -10.39 4.89 -0.06
C SER A 83 -9.92 4.59 1.36
N ALA A 84 -9.26 5.53 2.04
CA ALA A 84 -8.75 5.35 3.39
C ALA A 84 -9.88 5.47 4.43
N THR A 85 -9.86 4.59 5.44
CA THR A 85 -10.87 4.59 6.51
C THR A 85 -10.22 4.92 7.85
N LYS A 86 -10.99 5.45 8.82
CA LYS A 86 -10.46 5.70 10.17
C LYS A 86 -9.84 4.43 10.79
N ARG A 87 -10.35 3.25 10.41
CA ARG A 87 -9.79 1.95 10.82
C ARG A 87 -8.35 1.79 10.35
N THR A 88 -8.02 2.20 9.13
CA THR A 88 -6.68 2.12 8.53
C THR A 88 -5.62 2.78 9.41
N ILE A 89 -5.96 3.90 10.05
CA ILE A 89 -5.01 4.67 10.86
C ILE A 89 -5.17 4.47 12.36
N THR A 90 -6.18 3.72 12.81
CA THR A 90 -6.49 3.61 14.25
C THR A 90 -5.28 3.16 15.07
N PRO A 91 -4.47 2.17 14.63
CA PRO A 91 -3.28 1.77 15.39
C PRO A 91 -2.24 2.90 15.52
N LEU A 92 -1.93 3.59 14.43
CA LEU A 92 -1.03 4.75 14.42
C LEU A 92 -1.53 5.89 15.33
N LEU A 93 -2.82 6.25 15.20
CA LEU A 93 -3.44 7.29 16.02
C LEU A 93 -3.36 6.96 17.51
N ASN A 94 -3.67 5.71 17.88
CA ASN A 94 -3.63 5.28 19.27
C ASN A 94 -2.20 5.37 19.81
N ALA A 95 -1.19 5.00 19.03
CA ALA A 95 0.20 5.08 19.44
C ALA A 95 0.63 6.54 19.68
N LEU A 96 0.39 7.44 18.71
CA LEU A 96 0.70 8.87 18.82
C LEU A 96 0.01 9.53 20.02
N VAL A 97 -1.30 9.29 20.20
CA VAL A 97 -2.06 9.88 21.31
C VAL A 97 -1.66 9.30 22.66
N ARG A 98 -1.36 7.99 22.72
CA ARG A 98 -0.88 7.33 23.94
C ARG A 98 0.44 7.94 24.42
N ASP A 99 1.28 8.37 23.49
CA ASP A 99 2.59 8.99 23.78
C ASP A 99 2.51 10.51 24.04
N GLY A 100 1.31 11.10 23.91
CA GLY A 100 1.07 12.51 24.26
C GLY A 100 1.18 13.49 23.09
N HIS A 101 1.22 12.99 21.86
CA HIS A 101 1.22 13.84 20.66
C HIS A 101 -0.19 14.28 20.27
N ASN A 102 -0.25 15.42 19.57
CA ASN A 102 -1.48 15.97 19.02
C ASN A 102 -1.67 15.44 17.60
N VAL A 103 -2.90 15.04 17.24
CA VAL A 103 -3.19 14.55 15.88
C VAL A 103 -4.40 15.26 15.28
N THR A 104 -4.22 15.80 14.08
CA THR A 104 -5.30 16.35 13.26
C THR A 104 -5.56 15.44 12.06
N VAL A 105 -6.79 14.96 11.91
CA VAL A 105 -7.18 14.11 10.78
C VAL A 105 -8.02 14.91 9.80
N ILE A 106 -7.55 14.99 8.56
CA ILE A 106 -8.20 15.63 7.42
C ILE A 106 -8.60 14.52 6.45
N SER A 107 -9.81 14.59 5.91
CA SER A 107 -10.33 13.55 5.03
C SER A 107 -11.25 14.13 3.97
N ASP A 108 -10.96 13.86 2.71
CA ASP A 108 -11.85 14.22 1.61
C ASP A 108 -13.05 13.28 1.59
N GLY A 109 -14.24 13.80 1.92
CA GLY A 109 -15.48 13.10 1.61
C GLY A 109 -15.92 12.01 2.58
N PHE A 110 -15.79 12.20 3.90
CA PHE A 110 -16.87 11.72 4.79
C PHE A 110 -18.10 12.60 4.59
N GLY A 111 -18.75 12.45 3.44
CA GLY A 111 -20.17 12.80 3.33
C GLY A 111 -20.88 12.15 4.51
N SER A 112 -21.62 12.93 5.26
CA SER A 112 -22.43 12.48 6.37
C SER A 112 -23.23 11.24 5.95
N GLN A 113 -22.81 10.05 6.39
CA GLN A 113 -23.62 8.84 6.28
C GLN A 113 -24.51 8.82 7.54
N PRO A 114 -25.82 9.11 7.46
CA PRO A 114 -26.71 8.92 8.59
C PRO A 114 -27.00 7.41 8.66
N GLY A 115 -26.32 6.67 9.54
CA GLY A 115 -26.70 5.27 9.79
C GLY A 115 -25.63 4.28 10.27
N GLY A 116 -24.53 4.70 10.88
CA GLY A 116 -23.66 3.76 11.61
C GLY A 116 -24.37 3.14 12.82
N PRO A 117 -24.10 1.88 13.20
CA PRO A 117 -24.79 1.22 14.31
C PRO A 117 -24.62 2.01 15.61
N VAL A 118 -25.76 2.27 16.25
CA VAL A 118 -25.89 2.89 17.57
C VAL A 118 -25.13 2.06 18.62
N GLY A 119 -23.97 2.57 19.06
CA GLY A 119 -23.18 1.88 20.09
C GLY A 119 -21.85 2.53 20.49
N PHE A 120 -21.30 3.42 19.68
CA PHE A 120 -20.02 4.08 20.01
C PHE A 120 -20.29 5.53 20.45
N SER A 121 -20.28 5.75 21.76
CA SER A 121 -20.27 7.09 22.34
C SER A 121 -18.97 7.77 21.96
N GLU A 122 -19.08 8.89 21.24
CA GLU A 122 -18.00 9.85 20.95
C GLU A 122 -17.25 10.23 22.23
N GLY A 123 -16.11 9.57 22.46
CA GLY A 123 -15.09 10.05 23.37
C GLY A 123 -14.33 11.18 22.68
N ALA A 124 -14.76 12.41 22.95
CA ALA A 124 -13.97 13.65 22.86
C ALA A 124 -12.94 13.75 21.71
N VAL A 125 -13.32 13.44 20.48
CA VAL A 125 -12.67 14.04 19.31
C VAL A 125 -13.46 15.31 19.04
N ASN A 126 -12.87 16.48 19.29
CA ASN A 126 -13.49 17.74 18.90
C ASN A 126 -13.60 17.77 17.37
N GLN A 127 -14.65 17.17 16.81
CA GLN A 127 -15.07 17.38 15.43
C GLN A 127 -15.66 18.79 15.35
N ARG A 128 -14.77 19.78 15.36
CA ARG A 128 -15.08 21.10 14.89
C ARG A 128 -14.78 21.07 13.39
N THR A 129 -15.75 20.62 12.59
CA THR A 129 -15.79 20.99 11.17
C THR A 129 -16.11 22.48 11.10
N THR A 130 -15.10 23.29 11.39
CA THR A 130 -15.10 24.71 11.05
C THR A 130 -14.81 24.78 9.56
N GLN A 131 -15.86 24.77 8.76
CA GLN A 131 -15.81 25.36 7.44
C GLN A 131 -15.58 26.87 7.64
N VAL A 132 -14.32 27.27 7.85
CA VAL A 132 -13.93 28.66 7.96
C VAL A 132 -14.04 29.24 6.56
N GLY A 133 -14.89 30.26 6.40
CA GLY A 133 -14.91 31.12 5.23
C GLY A 133 -13.66 32.03 5.18
N GLY A 134 -12.49 31.40 5.10
CA GLY A 134 -11.21 31.99 4.72
C GLY A 134 -10.77 31.38 3.38
N SER A 135 -9.84 32.02 2.70
CA SER A 135 -9.33 31.60 1.39
C SER A 135 -8.35 30.42 1.44
N GLN A 136 -8.11 29.84 2.61
CA GLN A 136 -7.06 28.84 2.85
C GLN A 136 -7.65 27.46 3.14
N SER A 137 -7.09 26.43 2.53
CA SER A 137 -7.48 25.03 2.74
C SER A 137 -7.24 24.55 4.18
N GLU A 138 -8.01 23.55 4.62
CA GLU A 138 -7.88 22.94 5.96
C GLU A 138 -6.49 22.32 6.17
N LEU A 139 -5.91 21.73 5.12
CA LEU A 139 -4.57 21.14 5.15
C LEU A 139 -3.49 22.22 5.29
N SER A 140 -3.57 23.29 4.49
CA SER A 140 -2.62 24.40 4.56
C SER A 140 -2.57 25.00 5.97
N SER A 141 -3.73 25.27 6.59
CA SER A 141 -3.80 25.76 7.97
C SER A 141 -3.27 24.74 9.00
N ALA A 142 -3.55 23.45 8.83
CA ALA A 142 -3.04 22.43 9.75
C ALA A 142 -1.50 22.31 9.69
N LEU A 143 -0.93 22.43 8.48
CA LEU A 143 0.51 22.38 8.25
C LEU A 143 1.27 23.59 8.81
N GLU A 144 0.63 24.68 9.23
CA GLU A 144 1.33 25.81 9.88
C GLU A 144 1.96 25.43 11.23
N THR A 145 1.37 24.46 11.94
CA THR A 145 1.79 24.05 13.29
C THR A 145 2.23 22.58 13.37
N ALA A 146 2.14 21.85 12.26
CA ALA A 146 2.48 20.44 12.20
C ALA A 146 3.99 20.19 12.35
N HIS A 147 4.36 19.03 12.84
CA HIS A 147 5.74 18.51 12.83
C HIS A 147 5.83 17.39 11.79
N GLY A 148 4.82 16.51 11.76
CA GLY A 148 4.71 15.41 10.81
C GLY A 148 3.45 15.51 9.94
N LEU A 149 3.55 15.00 8.71
CA LEU A 149 2.42 14.77 7.79
C LEU A 149 2.44 13.32 7.32
N ILE A 150 1.30 12.62 7.42
CA ILE A 150 1.09 11.36 6.71
C ILE A 150 -0.08 11.49 5.73
N SER A 151 0.19 11.22 4.45
CA SER A 151 -0.79 11.19 3.37
C SER A 151 -1.17 9.75 3.03
N ILE A 152 -2.47 9.46 3.03
CA ILE A 152 -2.98 8.10 2.89
C ILE A 152 -3.96 8.01 1.74
N GLY A 153 -3.48 7.51 0.60
CA GLY A 153 -4.29 7.27 -0.58
C GLY A 153 -4.98 8.53 -1.11
N VAL A 154 -4.38 9.71 -0.91
CA VAL A 154 -4.88 10.99 -1.45
C VAL A 154 -4.65 10.98 -2.96
N ASN A 155 -5.70 11.27 -3.74
CA ASN A 155 -5.68 11.15 -5.21
C ASN A 155 -5.34 12.45 -5.95
N SER A 156 -5.39 13.60 -5.25
CA SER A 156 -5.11 14.92 -5.81
C SER A 156 -4.91 15.94 -4.69
N TYR A 157 -4.19 17.02 -4.98
CA TYR A 157 -4.05 18.18 -4.10
C TYR A 157 -4.40 19.46 -4.86
N SER A 158 -4.89 20.47 -4.15
CA SER A 158 -5.04 21.81 -4.74
C SER A 158 -3.67 22.49 -4.84
N ASP A 159 -3.51 23.47 -5.74
CA ASP A 159 -2.26 24.25 -5.85
C ASP A 159 -1.85 24.88 -4.51
N GLU A 160 -2.83 25.29 -3.70
CA GLU A 160 -2.56 25.82 -2.36
C GLU A 160 -1.97 24.76 -1.42
N ASP A 161 -2.54 23.55 -1.43
CA ASP A 161 -2.03 22.42 -0.63
C ASP A 161 -0.63 22.00 -1.07
N LEU A 162 -0.35 22.01 -2.39
CA LEU A 162 0.96 21.72 -2.93
C LEU A 162 2.02 22.69 -2.40
N ASN A 163 1.73 23.99 -2.45
CA ASN A 163 2.62 25.02 -1.93
C ASN A 163 2.84 24.89 -0.41
N ALA A 164 1.79 24.53 0.34
CA ALA A 164 1.89 24.31 1.78
C ALA A 164 2.74 23.08 2.13
N ILE A 165 2.60 21.98 1.38
CA ILE A 165 3.42 20.77 1.55
C ILE A 165 4.88 21.06 1.22
N GLY A 166 5.17 21.74 0.11
CA GLY A 166 6.54 22.13 -0.25
C GLY A 166 7.19 22.97 0.85
N SER A 167 6.51 24.03 1.31
CA SER A 167 6.98 24.87 2.42
C SER A 167 7.16 24.09 3.72
N PHE A 168 6.27 23.13 4.01
CA PHE A 168 6.35 22.26 5.18
C PHE A 168 7.63 21.41 5.16
N VAL A 169 7.93 20.74 4.04
CA VAL A 169 9.13 19.91 3.88
C VAL A 169 10.40 20.79 3.91
N GLU A 170 10.40 21.92 3.19
CA GLU A 170 11.53 22.87 3.19
C GLU A 170 11.86 23.41 4.60
N SER A 171 10.84 23.54 5.46
CA SER A 171 11.01 23.98 6.85
C SER A 171 11.48 22.88 7.83
N GLY A 172 11.78 21.68 7.33
CA GLY A 172 12.21 20.53 8.14
C GLY A 172 11.06 19.67 8.68
N GLY A 173 9.85 19.82 8.12
CA GLY A 173 8.73 18.95 8.42
C GLY A 173 8.91 17.56 7.82
N ARG A 174 8.52 16.51 8.55
CA ARG A 174 8.66 15.12 8.09
C ARG A 174 7.38 14.61 7.46
N MET A 175 7.49 14.00 6.28
CA MET A 175 6.34 13.54 5.50
C MET A 175 6.44 12.05 5.16
N VAL A 176 5.34 11.33 5.34
CA VAL A 176 5.13 9.98 4.78
C VAL A 176 3.97 10.03 3.80
N ALA A 177 4.21 9.70 2.55
CA ALA A 177 3.16 9.49 1.55
C ALA A 177 2.96 8.00 1.33
N THR A 178 1.71 7.55 1.32
CA THR A 178 1.36 6.17 0.97
C THR A 178 0.53 6.13 -0.29
N VAL A 179 0.82 5.18 -1.16
CA VAL A 179 0.19 5.03 -2.48
C VAL A 179 -0.53 3.70 -2.54
N GLU A 180 -1.73 3.72 -3.09
CA GLU A 180 -2.47 2.49 -3.35
C GLU A 180 -2.26 2.06 -4.82
N PRO A 181 -1.95 0.79 -5.12
CA PRO A 181 -1.70 0.36 -6.50
C PRO A 181 -2.87 0.64 -7.45
N SER A 182 -4.12 0.60 -6.98
CA SER A 182 -5.28 0.94 -7.83
C SER A 182 -5.36 2.42 -8.22
N GLN A 183 -4.62 3.30 -7.53
CA GLN A 183 -4.59 4.73 -7.83
C GLN A 183 -3.69 5.06 -9.01
N GLU A 184 -2.80 4.16 -9.41
CA GLU A 184 -1.87 4.35 -10.51
C GLU A 184 -2.54 4.68 -11.86
N PHE A 185 -3.74 4.13 -12.11
CA PHE A 185 -4.53 4.43 -13.31
C PHE A 185 -5.49 5.62 -13.14
N ALA A 186 -5.54 6.19 -11.93
CA ALA A 186 -6.49 7.22 -11.52
C ALA A 186 -5.82 8.40 -10.78
N LEU A 187 -4.49 8.54 -10.85
CA LEU A 187 -3.77 9.66 -10.28
C LEU A 187 -4.38 10.94 -10.89
N GLY A 188 -5.02 11.74 -10.03
CA GLY A 188 -5.57 13.02 -10.43
C GLY A 188 -4.47 13.99 -10.82
N GLU A 189 -4.85 15.10 -11.44
CA GLU A 189 -3.93 16.23 -11.65
C GLU A 189 -3.27 16.60 -10.31
N GLY A 190 -1.94 16.83 -10.32
CA GLY A 190 -1.18 17.31 -9.15
C GLY A 190 -0.37 16.26 -8.37
N LEU A 191 -0.68 14.96 -8.40
CA LEU A 191 0.12 13.97 -7.64
C LEU A 191 1.53 13.74 -8.22
N SER A 192 1.66 13.70 -9.54
CA SER A 192 2.98 13.64 -10.18
C SER A 192 3.81 14.91 -9.91
N GLU A 193 3.16 16.03 -9.58
CA GLU A 193 3.81 17.28 -9.20
C GLU A 193 4.24 17.24 -7.73
N VAL A 194 3.42 16.69 -6.82
CA VAL A 194 3.86 16.35 -5.44
C VAL A 194 5.08 15.44 -5.49
N TYR A 195 4.99 14.34 -6.22
CA TYR A 195 6.09 13.40 -6.31
C TYR A 195 7.32 14.03 -6.98
N GLY A 196 7.13 14.88 -7.99
CA GLY A 196 8.22 15.65 -8.59
C GLY A 196 8.92 16.62 -7.62
N GLU A 197 8.16 17.35 -6.80
CA GLU A 197 8.71 18.25 -5.77
C GLU A 197 9.40 17.46 -4.63
N LEU A 198 8.85 16.30 -4.28
CA LEU A 198 9.40 15.38 -3.29
C LEU A 198 10.52 14.48 -3.86
N ASP A 199 10.92 14.68 -5.13
CA ASP A 199 11.91 13.86 -5.85
C ASP A 199 11.62 12.35 -5.81
N ALA A 200 10.35 11.98 -5.78
CA ALA A 200 9.82 10.62 -5.73
C ALA A 200 8.95 10.31 -6.96
N TYR A 201 8.65 9.04 -7.22
CA TYR A 201 7.66 8.61 -8.21
C TYR A 201 7.26 7.14 -7.99
N THR A 202 6.10 6.76 -8.53
CA THR A 202 5.61 5.37 -8.52
C THR A 202 5.74 4.72 -9.89
N GLU A 203 5.70 3.40 -9.92
CA GLU A 203 5.70 2.63 -11.16
C GLU A 203 4.42 1.79 -11.33
N PRO A 204 3.79 1.79 -12.52
CA PRO A 204 3.64 0.54 -13.26
C PRO A 204 3.13 -0.74 -12.58
N GLY A 205 2.05 -0.78 -11.80
CA GLY A 205 1.39 -2.00 -11.33
C GLY A 205 1.58 -2.30 -9.84
N TYR A 206 1.36 -3.58 -9.51
CA TYR A 206 1.53 -4.12 -8.16
C TYR A 206 2.53 -5.27 -8.19
N VAL A 207 3.22 -5.50 -7.08
CA VAL A 207 4.10 -6.65 -6.91
C VAL A 207 3.37 -7.82 -6.27
N TYR A 208 3.77 -9.04 -6.62
CA TYR A 208 3.18 -10.27 -6.07
C TYR A 208 4.22 -11.39 -5.99
N ASN A 209 4.04 -12.32 -5.07
CA ASN A 209 4.91 -13.47 -4.91
C ASN A 209 4.07 -14.76 -4.82
N LEU A 210 4.28 -15.68 -5.76
CA LEU A 210 3.53 -16.95 -5.82
C LEU A 210 4.15 -18.05 -4.96
N GLU A 211 5.40 -17.86 -4.50
CA GLU A 211 6.17 -18.88 -3.78
C GLU A 211 6.18 -18.66 -2.27
N GLU A 212 6.46 -17.43 -1.82
CA GLU A 212 6.50 -17.01 -0.42
C GLU A 212 5.66 -15.75 -0.22
N ASN A 213 4.51 -15.88 0.44
CA ASN A 213 3.55 -14.80 0.69
C ASN A 213 2.75 -15.03 1.98
N ASP A 214 2.11 -13.98 2.50
CA ASP A 214 1.22 -14.08 3.67
C ASP A 214 -0.22 -14.44 3.26
N LEU A 215 -0.43 -15.72 2.94
CA LEU A 215 -1.75 -16.34 2.66
C LEU A 215 -2.47 -15.83 1.40
N ASN A 216 -1.86 -14.91 0.68
CA ASN A 216 -2.35 -14.33 -0.56
C ASN A 216 -1.15 -13.83 -1.34
N TYR A 217 -1.06 -14.20 -2.62
CA TYR A 217 0.06 -13.84 -3.50
C TYR A 217 0.34 -12.34 -3.62
N GLN A 218 -0.64 -11.46 -3.38
CA GLN A 218 -0.42 -10.01 -3.36
C GLN A 218 0.15 -9.51 -2.02
N ARG A 219 -0.03 -10.29 -0.95
CA ARG A 219 0.48 -10.00 0.39
C ARG A 219 1.93 -10.41 0.49
N ILE A 220 2.81 -9.56 0.00
CA ILE A 220 4.24 -9.85 -0.13
C ILE A 220 4.99 -9.55 1.18
N PHE A 221 6.12 -10.23 1.35
CA PHE A 221 7.13 -9.83 2.32
C PHE A 221 8.12 -8.85 1.69
N ALA A 222 8.52 -7.85 2.46
CA ALA A 222 9.59 -6.94 2.08
C ALA A 222 10.58 -6.76 3.22
N GLN A 223 11.86 -6.58 2.87
CA GLN A 223 12.97 -6.51 3.81
C GLN A 223 13.85 -5.29 3.52
N SER A 224 14.51 -4.78 4.55
CA SER A 224 15.52 -3.75 4.39
C SER A 224 16.88 -4.40 4.14
N GLY A 225 17.82 -3.63 3.59
CA GLY A 225 19.22 -4.06 3.48
C GLY A 225 20.02 -3.92 4.79
N GLY A 226 19.36 -3.54 5.89
CA GLY A 226 19.97 -3.22 7.19
C GLY A 226 19.08 -2.31 8.03
N ASP A 227 19.48 -2.07 9.28
CA ASP A 227 18.78 -1.14 10.17
C ASP A 227 18.94 0.31 9.69
N SER A 228 17.81 1.00 9.58
CA SER A 228 17.69 2.42 9.23
C SER A 228 16.49 3.03 9.94
N MET A 229 16.20 4.31 9.74
CA MET A 229 15.25 5.05 10.57
C MET A 229 13.83 4.47 10.57
N LEU A 230 13.31 4.07 9.41
CA LEU A 230 11.97 3.47 9.32
C LEU A 230 11.99 1.96 9.55
N THR A 231 13.11 1.28 9.32
CA THR A 231 13.22 -0.18 9.42
C THR A 231 14.09 -0.65 10.59
N ALA A 232 14.33 0.19 11.59
CA ALA A 232 15.10 -0.18 12.78
C ALA A 232 14.40 -1.32 13.52
N GLY A 233 15.10 -2.44 13.74
CA GLY A 233 14.53 -3.59 14.42
C GLY A 233 13.41 -4.31 13.65
N VAL A 234 13.27 -4.03 12.35
CA VAL A 234 12.31 -4.68 11.45
C VAL A 234 13.06 -5.74 10.64
N ASP A 235 12.79 -7.03 10.89
CA ASP A 235 13.36 -8.11 10.08
C ASP A 235 12.62 -8.21 8.74
N ARG A 236 11.28 -8.14 8.77
CA ARG A 236 10.44 -8.09 7.56
C ARG A 236 9.08 -7.44 7.83
N VAL A 237 8.51 -6.83 6.80
CA VAL A 237 7.12 -6.36 6.82
C VAL A 237 6.24 -7.21 5.93
N VAL A 238 4.92 -7.12 6.13
CA VAL A 238 3.90 -7.62 5.20
C VAL A 238 3.13 -6.44 4.61
N LEU A 239 3.16 -6.29 3.28
CA LEU A 239 2.37 -5.29 2.56
C LEU A 239 1.24 -5.99 1.82
N ASP A 240 0.03 -5.44 1.87
CA ASP A 240 -1.18 -6.14 1.39
C ASP A 240 -1.29 -6.14 -0.13
N SER A 241 -1.00 -4.98 -0.74
CA SER A 241 -0.87 -4.81 -2.18
C SER A 241 0.06 -3.63 -2.39
N ALA A 242 1.30 -3.91 -2.79
CA ALA A 242 2.33 -2.89 -2.92
C ALA A 242 2.60 -2.52 -4.39
N THR A 243 2.76 -1.24 -4.67
CA THR A 243 3.28 -0.72 -5.94
C THR A 243 4.76 -0.34 -5.78
N PRO A 244 5.62 -0.53 -6.79
CA PRO A 244 6.99 -0.06 -6.70
C PRO A 244 7.07 1.47 -6.63
N VAL A 245 7.98 1.96 -5.80
CA VAL A 245 8.24 3.38 -5.55
C VAL A 245 9.73 3.67 -5.71
N GLN A 246 10.05 4.88 -6.14
CA GLN A 246 11.41 5.31 -6.48
C GLN A 246 11.62 6.76 -6.06
N ALA A 247 12.87 7.14 -5.84
CA ALA A 247 13.32 8.51 -5.61
C ALA A 247 14.69 8.71 -6.25
N SER A 248 15.07 9.95 -6.61
CA SER A 248 16.38 10.17 -7.26
C SER A 248 17.54 10.04 -6.29
N THR A 249 17.32 10.34 -5.01
CA THR A 249 18.23 10.02 -3.91
C THR A 249 17.52 9.11 -2.91
N VAL A 250 18.21 8.08 -2.41
CA VAL A 250 17.64 7.06 -1.54
C VAL A 250 18.56 6.85 -0.35
N ASP A 251 18.13 7.31 0.83
CA ASP A 251 18.82 7.05 2.10
C ASP A 251 18.44 5.68 2.66
N GLU A 252 17.21 5.23 2.37
CA GLU A 252 16.63 4.03 2.93
C GLU A 252 15.59 3.44 1.97
N ARG A 253 15.54 2.10 1.92
CA ARG A 253 14.65 1.37 1.02
C ARG A 253 14.21 0.05 1.63
N LEU A 254 12.98 -0.34 1.31
CA LEU A 254 12.43 -1.66 1.57
C LEU A 254 12.16 -2.33 0.22
N VAL A 255 12.74 -3.51 0.01
CA VAL A 255 12.63 -4.26 -1.24
C VAL A 255 11.85 -5.55 -1.03
N PRO A 256 11.02 -5.98 -2.00
CA PRO A 256 10.40 -7.28 -1.92
C PRO A 256 11.44 -8.41 -1.87
N ILE A 257 11.08 -9.54 -1.25
CA ILE A 257 11.92 -10.74 -1.23
C ILE A 257 12.05 -11.37 -2.63
N ASP A 258 13.08 -12.21 -2.80
CA ASP A 258 13.33 -13.01 -4.02
C ASP A 258 12.08 -13.75 -4.50
N GLY A 259 11.94 -13.89 -5.83
CA GLY A 259 10.76 -14.51 -6.46
C GLY A 259 9.53 -13.60 -6.55
N THR A 260 9.62 -12.35 -6.07
CA THR A 260 8.55 -11.35 -6.26
C THR A 260 8.54 -10.83 -7.69
N GLU A 261 7.38 -10.81 -8.34
CA GLU A 261 7.18 -10.35 -9.71
C GLU A 261 6.36 -9.06 -9.78
N LEU A 262 6.60 -8.24 -10.80
CA LEU A 262 5.78 -7.06 -11.13
C LEU A 262 4.63 -7.46 -12.06
N SER A 263 3.38 -7.10 -11.73
CA SER A 263 2.18 -7.52 -12.47
C SER A 263 2.13 -7.09 -13.93
N VAL A 264 2.74 -5.95 -14.27
CA VAL A 264 2.77 -5.42 -15.63
C VAL A 264 3.75 -6.19 -16.52
N THR A 265 4.94 -6.52 -16.02
CA THR A 265 5.98 -7.20 -16.78
C THR A 265 5.93 -8.72 -16.63
N ARG A 266 5.33 -9.22 -15.54
CA ARG A 266 5.36 -10.62 -15.08
C ARG A 266 6.78 -11.17 -15.04
N ALA A 267 7.68 -10.34 -14.54
CA ALA A 267 9.08 -10.66 -14.37
C ALA A 267 9.47 -10.32 -12.93
N GLU A 268 10.44 -11.07 -12.41
CA GLU A 268 11.02 -10.85 -11.10
C GLU A 268 11.52 -9.41 -10.94
N THR A 269 11.30 -8.83 -9.76
CA THR A 269 11.56 -7.42 -9.48
C THR A 269 12.11 -7.24 -8.06
N GLU A 270 13.21 -6.49 -7.98
CA GLU A 270 13.79 -6.00 -6.71
C GLU A 270 13.48 -4.51 -6.50
N LYS A 271 12.53 -3.95 -7.27
CA LYS A 271 12.18 -2.54 -7.19
C LYS A 271 11.62 -2.23 -5.80
N PRO A 272 12.09 -1.16 -5.13
CA PRO A 272 11.63 -0.84 -3.78
C PRO A 272 10.13 -0.62 -3.71
N VAL A 273 9.54 -0.99 -2.59
CA VAL A 273 8.15 -0.71 -2.20
C VAL A 273 8.07 0.34 -1.08
N LEU A 274 9.23 0.76 -0.58
CA LEU A 274 9.43 1.95 0.22
C LEU A 274 10.74 2.61 -0.19
N VAL A 275 10.74 3.93 -0.27
CA VAL A 275 11.95 4.76 -0.34
C VAL A 275 11.83 5.92 0.65
N ARG A 276 12.96 6.29 1.28
CA ARG A 276 13.08 7.53 2.05
C ARG A 276 14.26 8.35 1.54
N ASN A 277 14.06 9.65 1.47
CA ASN A 277 15.06 10.66 1.14
C ASN A 277 14.92 11.82 2.14
N GLY A 278 15.88 11.96 3.05
CA GLY A 278 15.83 12.92 4.14
C GLY A 278 14.54 12.79 4.95
N ASP A 279 13.79 13.89 5.03
CA ASP A 279 12.56 14.04 5.81
C ASP A 279 11.30 13.57 5.04
N VAL A 280 11.45 12.91 3.90
CA VAL A 280 10.31 12.41 3.10
C VAL A 280 10.42 10.92 2.83
N ALA A 281 9.33 10.19 3.04
CA ALA A 281 9.20 8.79 2.69
C ALA A 281 7.98 8.54 1.79
N LEU A 282 8.14 7.61 0.84
CA LEU A 282 7.08 7.13 -0.02
C LEU A 282 6.94 5.61 0.16
N ILE A 283 5.71 5.15 0.44
CA ILE A 283 5.39 3.74 0.68
C ILE A 283 4.32 3.30 -0.32
N GLY A 284 4.56 2.21 -1.03
CA GLY A 284 3.68 1.71 -2.08
C GLY A 284 2.44 0.95 -1.60
N ASP A 285 2.10 1.03 -0.31
CA ASP A 285 0.96 0.33 0.29
C ASP A 285 0.27 1.23 1.32
N THR A 286 -1.06 1.13 1.44
CA THR A 286 -1.87 1.92 2.38
C THR A 286 -2.46 1.10 3.53
N GLN A 287 -2.39 -0.23 3.47
CA GLN A 287 -3.13 -1.15 4.34
C GLN A 287 -2.28 -1.76 5.45
N PHE A 288 -0.95 -1.65 5.41
CA PHE A 288 -0.05 -2.20 6.42
C PHE A 288 -0.35 -1.69 7.85
N MET A 289 -0.92 -0.48 7.97
CA MET A 289 -1.32 0.14 9.25
C MET A 289 -2.66 -0.34 9.80
N THR A 290 -3.43 -1.15 9.07
CA THR A 290 -4.72 -1.64 9.57
C THR A 290 -4.52 -2.53 10.81
N PRO A 291 -5.50 -2.62 11.72
CA PRO A 291 -5.37 -3.44 12.95
C PRO A 291 -4.97 -4.89 12.67
N GLU A 292 -5.49 -5.49 11.62
CA GLU A 292 -5.19 -6.84 11.19
C GLU A 292 -3.78 -7.00 10.59
N ASN A 293 -3.27 -5.98 9.90
CA ASN A 293 -1.95 -6.03 9.27
C ASN A 293 -0.83 -5.60 10.22
N THR A 294 -1.09 -4.74 11.20
CA THR A 294 -0.11 -4.39 12.26
C THR A 294 0.30 -5.59 13.10
N GLN A 295 -0.53 -6.63 13.18
CA GLN A 295 -0.16 -7.84 13.89
C GLN A 295 0.83 -8.72 13.08
N ARG A 296 0.90 -8.53 11.76
CA ARG A 296 1.66 -9.40 10.84
C ARG A 296 3.15 -9.05 10.80
N ALA A 297 3.99 -10.07 10.89
CA ALA A 297 5.45 -9.91 10.91
C ALA A 297 5.86 -8.77 11.88
N ASP A 298 6.73 -7.87 11.47
CA ASP A 298 7.17 -6.73 12.28
C ASP A 298 6.45 -5.42 11.89
N ASN A 299 5.22 -5.51 11.38
CA ASN A 299 4.47 -4.32 10.97
C ASN A 299 4.15 -3.38 12.13
N ASP A 300 4.02 -3.88 13.37
CA ASP A 300 3.83 -3.02 14.54
C ASP A 300 5.07 -2.19 14.85
N VAL A 301 6.27 -2.79 14.79
CA VAL A 301 7.55 -2.10 14.89
C VAL A 301 7.71 -1.08 13.76
N PHE A 302 7.41 -1.49 12.52
CA PHE A 302 7.47 -0.60 11.36
C PHE A 302 6.53 0.63 11.49
N VAL A 303 5.30 0.42 11.98
CA VAL A 303 4.36 1.53 12.24
C VAL A 303 4.83 2.40 13.41
N GLY A 304 5.49 1.82 14.42
CA GLY A 304 6.15 2.54 15.50
C GLY A 304 7.23 3.48 14.99
N ASN A 305 8.13 2.97 14.16
CA ASN A 305 9.20 3.75 13.53
C ASN A 305 8.66 4.88 12.64
N ILE A 306 7.54 4.66 11.94
CA ILE A 306 6.86 5.74 11.19
C ILE A 306 6.31 6.81 12.14
N ALA A 307 5.72 6.41 13.26
CA ALA A 307 5.18 7.34 14.24
C ALA A 307 6.31 8.19 14.86
N GLU A 308 7.42 7.55 15.24
CA GLU A 308 8.64 8.19 15.74
C GLU A 308 9.22 9.16 14.70
N PHE A 309 9.36 8.69 13.45
CA PHE A 309 9.79 9.53 12.34
C PHE A 309 8.95 10.81 12.23
N LEU A 310 7.62 10.71 12.27
CA LEU A 310 6.73 11.87 12.13
C LEU A 310 6.82 12.87 13.30
N VAL A 311 7.13 12.43 14.52
CA VAL A 311 7.13 13.31 15.70
C VAL A 311 8.47 13.97 15.98
N GLU A 312 9.55 13.43 15.42
CA GLU A 312 10.93 13.90 15.57
C GLU A 312 11.38 14.88 14.48
N ALA A 313 10.44 15.55 13.82
CA ALA A 313 10.77 16.55 12.82
C ALA A 313 11.52 17.74 13.43
N ASP A 314 12.69 18.07 12.88
CA ASP A 314 13.50 19.23 13.26
C ASP A 314 12.96 20.53 12.60
N ARG A 315 11.66 20.77 12.76
CA ARG A 315 10.97 21.82 12.02
C ARG A 315 11.21 23.20 12.62
N THR A 316 11.56 24.16 11.78
CA THR A 316 11.62 25.58 12.16
C THR A 316 10.27 26.24 11.94
N PHE A 317 9.68 26.76 13.02
CA PHE A 317 8.50 27.61 12.93
C PHE A 317 8.92 29.06 12.81
N ASP A 318 8.31 29.80 11.87
CA ASP A 318 8.44 31.25 11.82
C ASP A 318 7.78 31.83 13.08
N ASN A 319 8.60 32.09 14.10
CA ASN A 319 8.15 32.76 15.31
C ASN A 319 7.62 34.13 14.92
N ALA A 320 6.29 34.29 14.92
CA ALA A 320 5.66 35.59 14.90
C ALA A 320 6.11 36.36 16.14
N GLN A 321 7.13 37.22 15.95
CA GLN A 321 7.60 38.29 16.82
C GLN A 321 6.95 38.32 18.21
N GLU A 322 7.66 37.84 19.23
CA GLU A 322 7.39 38.22 20.62
C GLU A 322 7.61 39.73 20.76
N GLY A 323 6.54 40.49 20.53
CA GLY A 323 6.46 41.91 20.85
C GLY A 323 5.77 42.09 22.19
N THR A 324 6.54 42.22 23.26
CA THR A 324 6.20 43.05 24.43
C THR A 324 7.46 43.61 25.06
#